data_AF-A0A3N5GQT1-F1
#
_entry.id   AF-A0A3N5GQT1-F1
#
_cell.length_a   1.000
_cell.length_b   1.000
_cell.length_c   1.000
_cell.angle_alpha   90.00
_cell.angle_beta   90.00
_cell.angle_gamma   90.00
#
_symmetry.space_group_name_H-M   'P 1'
#
loop_
_entity.id
_entity.type
_entity.pdbx_description
1 polymer ?
#
loop_
_entity_poly.entity_id
_entity_poly.type
_entity_poly.pdbx_seq_one_letter_code
_entity_poly.pdbx_strand_id
1 'polypeptide(L)'
;LDQFIASAARQSLWITDAYFAGTPPYVQALRAASLDGVDIRLLVPGSSDIPALQPFSRAGFRALLEAGIRVFEWKGPMLHAKTAVCDGQWARVGSTNLNVASWLGNYELDVALEDARFAGQMEDMYLSDLENSTELVLSGKRLRSAVPRPRGQRVPRRVRGSAGRAAAGALRLGNTVGAAISERRTLEGGERRMVFSGGLALLVLAVLWALFPRVLAVPVSIVLGWLGLSLLWKAWRLRKPSAITSPASLPSTLDGPAVVSPPASSRSGGLRTDAPS
;
A
#
# COMPACT_ATOMS: atom_id res chain seq x y z
N LEU A 1 6.02 1.19 4.97
CA LEU A 1 7.07 1.43 3.98
C LEU A 1 6.95 2.84 3.38
N ASP A 2 5.81 3.16 2.77
CA ASP A 2 5.59 4.44 2.07
C ASP A 2 5.86 5.70 2.92
N GLN A 3 5.42 5.74 4.19
CA GLN A 3 5.74 6.86 5.08
C GLN A 3 7.25 7.04 5.30
N PHE A 4 8.00 5.94 5.40
CA PHE A 4 9.45 5.99 5.56
C PHE A 4 10.11 6.53 4.28
N ILE A 5 9.70 6.04 3.12
CA ILE A 5 10.20 6.52 1.81
C ILE A 5 9.89 8.01 1.63
N ALA A 6 8.67 8.46 1.92
CA ALA A 6 8.31 9.88 1.88
C ALA A 6 9.22 10.75 2.76
N SER A 7 9.61 10.26 3.95
CA SER A 7 10.53 10.99 4.83
C SER A 7 12.01 10.91 4.42
N ALA A 8 12.36 9.96 3.55
CA ALA A 8 13.73 9.70 3.11
C ALA A 8 14.05 10.31 1.73
N ALA A 9 13.03 10.61 0.93
CA ALA A 9 13.13 11.20 -0.41
C ALA A 9 13.97 12.49 -0.40
N ARG A 10 14.80 12.67 -1.43
CA ARG A 10 15.74 13.80 -1.52
C ARG A 10 15.55 14.68 -2.75
N GLN A 11 15.03 14.14 -3.84
CA GLN A 11 14.91 14.80 -5.14
C GLN A 11 13.48 14.72 -5.67
N SER A 12 12.91 13.52 -5.72
CA SER A 12 11.58 13.28 -6.28
C SER A 12 10.86 12.12 -5.60
N LEU A 13 9.53 12.23 -5.53
CA LEU A 13 8.66 11.13 -5.16
C LEU A 13 7.38 11.21 -6.00
N TRP A 14 7.24 10.28 -6.95
CA TRP A 14 6.08 10.23 -7.84
C TRP A 14 5.23 9.01 -7.49
N ILE A 15 3.94 9.22 -7.31
CA ILE A 15 3.00 8.24 -6.76
C ILE A 15 1.81 8.16 -7.70
N THR A 16 1.42 6.96 -8.09
CA THR A 16 0.15 6.67 -8.75
C THR A 16 -0.70 5.85 -7.80
N ASP A 17 -1.88 6.33 -7.45
CA ASP A 17 -2.81 5.61 -6.58
C ASP A 17 -4.27 5.84 -6.99
N ALA A 18 -4.98 4.73 -7.23
CA ALA A 18 -6.39 4.71 -7.59
C ALA A 18 -7.31 5.28 -6.50
N TYR A 19 -6.94 5.12 -5.22
CA TYR A 19 -7.75 5.52 -4.08
C TYR A 19 -6.88 6.12 -3.00
N PHE A 20 -6.13 7.17 -3.33
CA PHE A 20 -5.32 7.89 -2.36
C PHE A 20 -6.18 8.32 -1.17
N ALA A 21 -6.06 7.59 -0.06
CA ALA A 21 -6.67 7.91 1.23
C ALA A 21 -5.57 7.92 2.29
N GLY A 22 -4.52 8.69 1.99
CA GLY A 22 -3.31 8.79 2.81
C GLY A 22 -3.65 9.03 4.27
N THR A 23 -3.12 8.17 5.15
CA THR A 23 -3.25 8.35 6.59
C THR A 23 -2.65 9.70 7.00
N PRO A 24 -3.12 10.35 8.09
CA PRO A 24 -2.58 11.63 8.52
C PRO A 24 -1.04 11.66 8.65
N PRO A 25 -0.37 10.61 9.17
CA PRO A 25 1.09 10.54 9.20
C PRO A 25 1.75 10.54 7.81
N TYR A 26 1.15 9.86 6.83
CA TYR A 26 1.68 9.81 5.47
C TYR A 26 1.58 11.16 4.78
N VAL A 27 0.43 11.82 4.88
CA VAL A 27 0.22 13.18 4.34
C VAL A 27 1.21 14.18 4.93
N GLN A 28 1.50 14.09 6.23
CA GLN A 28 2.48 14.97 6.87
C GLN A 28 3.91 14.69 6.38
N ALA A 29 4.29 13.43 6.15
CA ALA A 29 5.59 13.08 5.60
C ALA A 29 5.77 13.66 4.18
N LEU A 30 4.75 13.52 3.33
CA LEU A 30 4.74 14.13 1.99
C LEU A 30 4.87 15.66 2.07
N ARG A 31 4.09 16.30 2.96
CA ARG A 31 4.16 17.76 3.15
C ARG A 31 5.54 18.21 3.59
N ALA A 32 6.17 17.51 4.53
CA ALA A 32 7.51 17.84 5.01
C ALA A 32 8.54 17.74 3.88
N ALA A 33 8.52 16.65 3.11
CA ALA A 33 9.42 16.47 1.97
C ALA A 33 9.22 17.53 0.87
N SER A 34 7.97 17.90 0.57
CA SER A 34 7.66 18.98 -0.37
C SER A 34 8.23 20.34 0.09
N LEU A 35 8.10 20.65 1.39
CA LEU A 35 8.68 21.87 1.98
C LEU A 35 10.21 21.89 1.95
N ASP A 36 10.85 20.71 1.98
CA ASP A 36 12.30 20.54 1.83
C ASP A 36 12.76 20.62 0.35
N GLY A 37 11.82 20.80 -0.59
CA GLY A 37 12.09 20.99 -2.01
C GLY A 37 12.12 19.72 -2.85
N VAL A 38 11.63 18.59 -2.31
CA VAL A 38 11.42 17.35 -3.07
C VAL A 38 10.28 17.55 -4.06
N ASP A 39 10.46 17.14 -5.33
CA ASP A 39 9.39 17.17 -6.34
C ASP A 39 8.42 16.01 -6.11
N ILE A 40 7.30 16.29 -5.45
CA ILE A 40 6.26 15.30 -5.16
C ILE A 40 5.11 15.45 -6.14
N ARG A 41 4.78 14.34 -6.80
CA ARG A 41 3.69 14.27 -7.77
C ARG A 41 2.78 13.10 -7.44
N LEU A 42 1.48 13.35 -7.48
CA LEU A 42 0.45 12.36 -7.22
C LEU A 42 -0.47 12.26 -8.45
N LEU A 43 -0.55 11.08 -9.05
CA LEU A 43 -1.48 10.74 -10.12
C LEU A 43 -2.67 9.96 -9.56
N VAL A 44 -3.88 10.45 -9.82
CA VAL A 44 -5.15 9.87 -9.35
C VAL A 44 -6.14 9.71 -10.51
N PRO A 45 -7.12 8.81 -10.41
CA PRO A 45 -8.15 8.67 -11.43
C PRO A 45 -9.03 9.93 -11.52
N GLY A 46 -9.28 10.42 -12.74
CA GLY A 46 -10.21 11.53 -12.99
C GLY A 46 -11.68 11.14 -12.85
N SER A 47 -12.02 9.88 -13.16
CA SER A 47 -13.34 9.27 -12.92
C SER A 47 -13.24 8.19 -11.85
N SER A 48 -14.07 8.28 -10.80
CA SER A 48 -14.19 7.24 -9.79
C SER A 48 -15.44 6.41 -10.02
N ASP A 49 -15.36 5.10 -9.83
CA ASP A 49 -16.51 4.19 -9.85
C ASP A 49 -17.50 4.50 -8.71
N ILE A 50 -17.10 5.34 -7.74
CA ILE A 50 -17.94 5.80 -6.64
C ILE A 50 -18.04 7.34 -6.67
N PRO A 51 -18.98 7.92 -7.43
CA PRO A 51 -19.15 9.37 -7.56
C PRO A 51 -19.36 10.10 -6.23
N ALA A 52 -19.89 9.43 -5.22
CA ALA A 52 -20.12 9.99 -3.89
C ALA A 52 -18.82 10.32 -3.11
N LEU A 53 -17.69 9.67 -3.45
CA LEU A 53 -16.39 9.93 -2.79
C LEU A 53 -15.55 11.00 -3.48
N GLN A 54 -15.90 11.43 -4.70
CA GLN A 54 -15.17 12.47 -5.43
C GLN A 54 -15.02 13.78 -4.63
N PRO A 55 -16.06 14.31 -3.94
CA PRO A 55 -15.92 15.51 -3.12
C PRO A 55 -14.97 15.34 -1.94
N PHE A 56 -14.95 14.16 -1.29
CA PHE A 56 -14.07 13.85 -0.17
C PHE A 56 -12.60 13.74 -0.62
N SER A 57 -12.37 13.09 -1.76
CA SER A 57 -11.05 13.01 -2.39
C SER A 57 -10.51 14.39 -2.76
N ARG A 58 -11.35 15.24 -3.39
CA ARG A 58 -10.99 16.62 -3.76
C ARG A 58 -10.70 17.52 -2.55
N ALA A 59 -11.42 17.36 -1.44
CA ALA A 59 -11.15 18.09 -0.21
C ALA A 59 -9.77 17.73 0.38
N GLY A 60 -9.38 16.45 0.31
CA GLY A 60 -8.05 15.98 0.73
C GLY A 60 -6.92 16.56 -0.13
N PHE A 61 -7.14 16.73 -1.45
CA PHE A 61 -6.13 17.27 -2.36
C PHE A 61 -5.78 18.73 -2.10
N ARG A 62 -6.70 19.54 -1.56
CA ARG A 62 -6.42 20.95 -1.25
C ARG A 62 -5.21 21.10 -0.34
N ALA A 63 -5.14 20.31 0.74
CA ALA A 63 -4.03 20.36 1.68
C ALA A 63 -2.69 19.93 1.04
N LEU A 64 -2.72 19.02 0.06
CA LEU A 64 -1.54 18.61 -0.70
C LEU A 64 -1.07 19.74 -1.65
N LEU A 65 -2.00 20.32 -2.40
CA LEU A 65 -1.73 21.41 -3.33
C LEU A 65 -1.18 22.65 -2.60
N GLU A 66 -1.73 22.99 -1.43
CA GLU A 66 -1.22 24.07 -0.57
C GLU A 66 0.19 23.80 -0.04
N ALA A 67 0.57 22.52 0.11
CA ALA A 67 1.92 22.11 0.49
C ALA A 67 2.92 22.11 -0.68
N GLY A 68 2.49 22.45 -1.90
CA GLY A 68 3.32 22.43 -3.10
C GLY A 68 3.43 21.07 -3.80
N ILE A 69 2.68 20.07 -3.32
CA ILE A 69 2.58 18.77 -3.96
C ILE A 69 1.72 18.92 -5.22
N ARG A 70 2.18 18.38 -6.34
CA ARG A 70 1.47 18.45 -7.62
C ARG A 70 0.54 17.26 -7.74
N VAL A 71 -0.74 17.51 -8.07
CA VAL A 71 -1.73 16.45 -8.22
C VAL A 71 -2.24 16.43 -9.66
N PHE A 72 -2.33 15.26 -10.26
CA PHE A 72 -2.74 15.04 -11.63
C PHE A 72 -3.94 14.10 -11.69
N GLU A 73 -4.95 14.46 -12.46
CA GLU A 73 -6.12 13.63 -12.75
C GLU A 73 -5.95 12.94 -14.10
N TRP A 74 -5.95 11.61 -14.09
CA TRP A 74 -5.91 10.77 -15.28
C TRP A 74 -7.19 10.88 -16.10
N LYS A 75 -7.06 11.04 -17.42
CA LYS A 75 -8.18 11.19 -18.37
C LYS A 75 -8.49 9.94 -19.20
N GLY A 76 -7.64 8.93 -19.14
CA GLY A 76 -7.83 7.68 -19.89
C GLY A 76 -8.85 6.74 -19.23
N PRO A 77 -8.91 5.46 -19.66
CA PRO A 77 -9.76 4.45 -19.02
C PRO A 77 -9.34 4.21 -17.56
N MET A 78 -10.18 3.52 -16.78
CA MET A 78 -10.01 3.24 -15.34
C MET A 78 -8.54 3.01 -14.90
N LEU A 79 -8.00 3.92 -14.07
CA LEU A 79 -6.64 3.84 -13.52
C LEU A 79 -6.66 3.09 -12.19
N HIS A 80 -6.14 1.86 -12.17
CA HIS A 80 -6.00 1.03 -10.95
C HIS A 80 -4.56 0.78 -10.51
N ALA A 81 -3.58 1.45 -11.12
CA ALA A 81 -2.19 1.31 -10.74
C ALA A 81 -1.94 1.80 -9.30
N LYS A 82 -1.05 1.11 -8.59
CA LYS A 82 -0.54 1.48 -7.26
C LYS A 82 0.96 1.37 -7.31
N THR A 83 1.57 2.45 -7.72
CA THR A 83 3.00 2.50 -7.98
C THR A 83 3.60 3.74 -7.33
N ALA A 84 4.87 3.63 -6.98
CA ALA A 84 5.63 4.77 -6.51
C ALA A 84 7.06 4.65 -7.02
N VAL A 85 7.69 5.79 -7.33
CA VAL A 85 9.11 5.87 -7.67
C VAL A 85 9.74 7.04 -6.94
N CYS A 86 10.90 6.82 -6.35
CA CYS A 86 11.60 7.77 -5.49
C CYS A 86 13.05 7.92 -5.95
N ASP A 87 13.46 9.17 -6.16
CA ASP A 87 14.83 9.60 -6.48
C ASP A 87 15.49 8.83 -7.65
N GLY A 88 14.72 8.19 -8.54
CA GLY A 88 15.22 7.31 -9.59
C GLY A 88 16.04 6.11 -9.08
N GLN A 89 15.88 5.71 -7.82
CA GLN A 89 16.62 4.61 -7.20
C GLN A 89 15.69 3.53 -6.62
N TRP A 90 14.54 3.94 -6.11
CA TRP A 90 13.59 3.04 -5.47
C TRP A 90 12.26 3.08 -6.19
N ALA A 91 11.63 1.91 -6.36
CA ALA A 91 10.28 1.82 -6.88
C ALA A 91 9.46 0.77 -6.13
N ARG A 92 8.14 0.98 -6.13
CA ARG A 92 7.14 0.04 -5.63
C ARG A 92 6.07 -0.18 -6.67
N VAL A 93 5.67 -1.44 -6.80
CA VAL A 93 4.49 -1.86 -7.57
C VAL A 93 3.72 -2.84 -6.71
N GLY A 94 2.42 -2.68 -6.60
CA GLY A 94 1.64 -3.62 -5.80
C GLY A 94 0.14 -3.45 -5.88
N SER A 95 -0.54 -4.14 -4.97
CA SER A 95 -1.99 -4.12 -4.85
C SER A 95 -2.47 -3.24 -3.69
N THR A 96 -1.56 -2.75 -2.83
CA THR A 96 -1.91 -1.98 -1.63
C THR A 96 -2.54 -0.65 -1.98
N ASN A 97 -3.82 -0.52 -1.69
CA ASN A 97 -4.47 0.79 -1.66
C ASN A 97 -4.05 1.51 -0.38
N LEU A 98 -3.75 2.80 -0.45
CA LEU A 98 -3.57 3.61 0.75
C LEU A 98 -4.92 3.91 1.43
N ASN A 99 -5.74 2.90 1.75
CA ASN A 99 -7.03 3.08 2.44
C ASN A 99 -7.17 2.16 3.67
N VAL A 100 -7.96 2.61 4.64
CA VAL A 100 -8.21 1.90 5.91
C VAL A 100 -8.87 0.54 5.68
N ALA A 101 -9.61 0.36 4.57
CA ALA A 101 -10.31 -0.87 4.27
C ALA A 101 -9.36 -2.01 3.86
N SER A 102 -8.23 -1.72 3.22
CA SER A 102 -7.28 -2.77 2.85
C SER A 102 -6.36 -3.19 4.00
N TRP A 103 -6.07 -2.27 4.92
CA TRP A 103 -5.36 -2.55 6.18
C TRP A 103 -6.10 -3.50 7.13
N LEU A 104 -7.43 -3.61 7.04
CA LEU A 104 -8.24 -4.38 7.99
C LEU A 104 -8.65 -5.79 7.50
N GLY A 105 -8.34 -6.19 6.27
CA GLY A 105 -8.79 -7.52 5.81
C GLY A 105 -8.37 -8.02 4.43
N ASN A 106 -7.60 -7.28 3.63
CA ASN A 106 -7.16 -7.74 2.31
C ASN A 106 -5.76 -8.36 2.37
N TYR A 107 -5.56 -9.47 1.64
CA TYR A 107 -4.21 -9.97 1.36
C TYR A 107 -3.62 -9.13 0.25
N GLU A 108 -2.77 -8.17 0.61
CA GLU A 108 -2.10 -7.30 -0.33
C GLU A 108 -0.64 -7.69 -0.49
N LEU A 109 -0.13 -7.56 -1.71
CA LEU A 109 1.25 -7.84 -2.05
C LEU A 109 1.83 -6.61 -2.76
N ASP A 110 2.92 -6.11 -2.19
CA ASP A 110 3.72 -5.05 -2.77
C ASP A 110 5.14 -5.57 -2.98
N VAL A 111 5.72 -5.25 -4.14
CA VAL A 111 7.13 -5.48 -4.43
C VAL A 111 7.81 -4.13 -4.43
N ALA A 112 8.83 -3.99 -3.58
CA ALA A 112 9.68 -2.81 -3.52
C ALA A 112 11.10 -3.18 -3.97
N LEU A 113 11.64 -2.40 -4.91
CA LEU A 113 12.96 -2.63 -5.49
C LEU A 113 13.81 -1.38 -5.33
N GLU A 114 15.07 -1.58 -4.96
CA GLU A 114 16.12 -0.56 -5.00
C GLU A 114 17.04 -0.89 -6.19
N ASP A 115 16.64 -0.46 -7.37
CA ASP A 115 17.36 -0.66 -8.63
C ASP A 115 17.15 0.55 -9.54
N ALA A 116 18.25 1.23 -9.89
CA ALA A 116 18.19 2.47 -10.65
C ALA A 116 17.64 2.28 -12.09
N ARG A 117 17.84 1.10 -12.68
CA ARG A 117 17.35 0.81 -14.03
C ARG A 117 15.84 0.65 -14.02
N PHE A 118 15.31 -0.16 -13.11
CA PHE A 118 13.88 -0.37 -12.93
C PHE A 118 13.19 0.92 -12.48
N ALA A 119 13.78 1.66 -11.53
CA ALA A 119 13.24 2.95 -11.12
C ALA A 119 13.18 3.95 -12.29
N GLY A 120 14.21 4.01 -13.15
CA GLY A 120 14.17 4.81 -14.37
C GLY A 120 13.02 4.43 -15.31
N GLN A 121 12.77 3.13 -15.51
CA GLN A 121 11.63 2.68 -16.31
C GLN A 121 10.28 3.09 -15.70
N MET A 122 10.17 3.08 -14.37
CA MET A 122 8.98 3.54 -13.66
C MET A 122 8.80 5.07 -13.75
N GLU A 123 9.89 5.84 -13.74
CA GLU A 123 9.86 7.29 -14.01
C GLU A 123 9.35 7.57 -15.43
N ASP A 124 9.85 6.85 -16.43
CA ASP A 124 9.42 7.00 -17.83
C ASP A 124 7.94 6.65 -18.00
N MET A 125 7.49 5.56 -17.38
CA MET A 125 6.07 5.16 -17.36
C MET A 125 5.20 6.24 -16.73
N TYR A 126 5.59 6.75 -15.56
CA TYR A 126 4.85 7.81 -14.88
C TYR A 126 4.75 9.09 -15.73
N LEU A 127 5.83 9.48 -16.40
CA LEU A 127 5.83 10.65 -17.29
C LEU A 127 4.92 10.43 -18.51
N SER A 128 4.90 9.23 -19.09
CA SER A 128 3.97 8.88 -20.16
C SER A 128 2.52 8.95 -19.69
N ASP A 129 2.24 8.50 -18.46
CA ASP A 129 0.89 8.61 -17.89
C ASP A 129 0.46 10.09 -17.71
N LEU A 130 1.40 10.98 -17.42
CA LEU A 130 1.09 12.42 -17.31
C LEU A 130 0.67 13.06 -18.63
N GLU A 131 1.07 12.52 -19.79
CA GLU A 131 0.66 13.04 -21.10
C GLU A 131 -0.86 12.93 -21.29
N ASN A 132 -1.49 11.96 -20.62
CA ASN A 132 -2.94 11.73 -20.63
C ASN A 132 -3.61 12.22 -19.33
N SER A 133 -3.03 13.19 -18.64
CA SER A 133 -3.52 13.69 -17.36
C SER A 133 -3.70 15.22 -17.34
N THR A 134 -4.51 15.72 -16.40
CA THR A 134 -4.62 17.16 -16.12
C THR A 134 -4.07 17.48 -14.74
N GLU A 135 -3.19 18.47 -14.65
CA GLU A 135 -2.76 18.98 -13.34
C GLU A 135 -3.89 19.75 -12.65
N LEU A 136 -4.19 19.38 -11.41
CA LEU A 136 -5.09 20.12 -10.54
C LEU A 136 -4.39 21.37 -10.01
N VAL A 137 -5.03 22.53 -10.21
CA VAL A 137 -4.51 23.81 -9.75
C VAL A 137 -5.54 24.46 -8.83
N LEU A 138 -5.09 24.99 -7.69
CA LEU A 138 -5.93 25.81 -6.82
C LEU A 138 -6.30 27.10 -7.56
N SER A 139 -7.58 27.25 -7.91
CA SER A 139 -8.08 28.47 -8.54
C SER A 139 -7.91 29.63 -7.54
N GLY A 140 -6.95 30.52 -7.79
CA GLY A 140 -6.71 31.72 -6.95
C GLY A 140 -5.25 32.09 -6.69
N LYS A 141 -4.27 31.21 -6.89
CA LYS A 141 -2.84 31.55 -6.84
C LYS A 141 -2.08 30.74 -7.86
N ARG A 142 -1.37 31.41 -8.78
CA ARG A 142 -0.33 30.79 -9.61
C ARG A 142 0.72 30.18 -8.68
N LEU A 143 0.58 28.91 -8.33
CA LEU A 143 1.71 28.12 -7.87
C LEU A 143 2.73 28.17 -8.99
N ARG A 144 3.93 28.67 -8.67
CA ARG A 144 5.03 28.70 -9.63
C ARG A 144 5.26 27.26 -10.06
N SER A 145 4.81 26.90 -11.26
CA SER A 145 5.16 25.63 -11.89
C SER A 145 6.68 25.56 -11.90
N ALA A 146 7.25 24.74 -11.04
CA ALA A 146 8.65 24.40 -11.11
C ALA A 146 8.80 23.56 -12.39
N VAL A 147 9.10 24.25 -13.49
CA VAL A 147 9.52 23.62 -14.75
C VAL A 147 10.63 22.63 -14.39
N PRO A 148 10.55 21.36 -14.84
CA PRO A 148 11.60 20.38 -14.61
C PRO A 148 12.92 20.97 -15.12
N ARG A 149 13.85 21.24 -14.21
CA ARG A 149 15.21 21.65 -14.61
C ARG A 149 15.92 20.39 -15.13
N PRO A 150 16.61 20.46 -16.29
CA PRO A 150 17.40 19.34 -16.78
C PRO A 150 18.46 18.94 -15.75
N ARG A 151 18.71 17.63 -15.64
CA ARG A 151 19.71 17.01 -14.76
C ARG A 151 21.06 17.72 -14.89
N GLY A 152 21.37 18.59 -13.93
CA GLY A 152 22.69 19.18 -13.73
C GLY A 152 23.23 18.70 -12.39
N GLN A 153 24.45 18.14 -12.41
CA GLN A 153 25.18 17.68 -11.23
C GLN A 153 25.15 18.74 -10.12
N ARG A 154 24.49 18.44 -9.01
CA ARG A 154 24.49 19.29 -7.82
C ARG A 154 25.39 18.69 -6.76
N VAL A 155 26.37 19.50 -6.37
CA VAL A 155 27.30 19.34 -5.24
C VAL A 155 26.52 19.01 -3.96
N PRO A 156 26.98 18.04 -3.13
CA PRO A 156 26.24 17.62 -1.96
C PRO A 156 26.28 18.70 -0.88
N ARG A 157 25.13 19.31 -0.57
CA ARG A 157 24.95 20.06 0.68
C ARG A 157 24.82 19.06 1.83
N ARG A 158 25.74 19.11 2.78
CA ARG A 158 25.63 18.44 4.08
C ARG A 158 24.33 18.88 4.77
N VAL A 159 23.36 17.98 4.85
CA VAL A 159 22.20 18.13 5.74
C VAL A 159 22.29 17.08 6.83
N ARG A 160 22.18 17.58 8.06
CA ARG A 160 22.34 16.89 9.35
C ARG A 160 21.42 15.65 9.44
N GLY A 161 21.94 14.62 10.09
CA GLY A 161 21.49 13.22 10.02
C GLY A 161 20.02 12.92 10.35
N SER A 162 19.57 11.82 9.74
CA SER A 162 18.25 11.17 9.78
C SER A 162 17.63 10.99 11.17
N ALA A 163 18.43 10.79 12.22
CA ALA A 163 17.93 10.52 13.57
C ALA A 163 17.18 11.71 14.21
N GLY A 164 17.50 12.95 13.83
CA GLY A 164 16.79 14.14 14.33
C GLY A 164 15.40 14.35 13.74
N ARG A 165 15.12 13.77 12.55
CA ARG A 165 13.87 13.94 11.81
C ARG A 165 12.72 13.10 12.36
N ALA A 166 13.03 11.90 12.87
CA ALA A 166 12.05 11.04 13.54
C ALA A 166 11.60 11.62 14.90
N ALA A 167 12.54 12.21 15.66
CA ALA A 167 12.26 12.78 16.97
C ALA A 167 11.41 14.07 16.91
N ALA A 168 11.59 14.91 15.89
CA ALA A 168 10.78 16.12 15.69
C ALA A 168 9.32 15.82 15.27
N GLY A 169 9.08 14.67 14.62
CA GLY A 169 7.73 14.19 14.31
C GLY A 169 6.96 13.68 15.53
N ALA A 170 7.66 13.04 16.48
CA ALA A 170 7.06 12.52 17.70
C ALA A 170 6.61 13.64 18.66
N LEU A 171 7.38 14.74 18.77
CA LEU A 171 7.08 15.85 19.67
C LEU A 171 5.90 16.73 19.20
N ARG A 172 5.46 16.62 17.95
CA ARG A 172 4.29 17.37 17.42
C ARG A 172 2.95 16.64 17.59
N LEU A 173 2.96 15.34 17.94
CA LEU A 173 1.75 14.55 18.18
C LEU A 173 0.97 15.01 19.43
N GLY A 174 1.65 15.62 20.42
CA GLY A 174 1.03 16.06 21.66
C GLY A 174 0.13 17.30 21.54
N ASN A 175 0.32 18.14 20.52
CA ASN A 175 -0.37 19.44 20.40
C ASN A 175 -1.43 19.53 19.30
N THR A 176 -1.56 18.53 18.41
CA THR A 176 -2.44 18.63 17.22
C THR A 176 -3.82 18.01 17.42
N VAL A 177 -3.99 17.08 18.37
CA VAL A 177 -5.31 16.52 18.69
C VAL A 177 -6.18 17.53 19.43
N GLY A 178 -5.58 18.39 20.28
CA GLY A 178 -6.29 19.48 20.97
C GLY A 178 -6.64 20.68 20.08
N ALA A 179 -5.83 20.96 19.05
CA ALA A 179 -6.06 22.09 18.14
C ALA A 179 -7.15 21.81 17.08
N ALA A 180 -7.36 20.53 16.70
CA ALA A 180 -8.40 20.14 15.73
C ALA A 180 -9.84 20.40 16.23
N ILE A 181 -10.04 20.48 17.55
CA ILE A 181 -11.33 20.79 18.17
C ILE A 181 -11.53 22.31 18.36
N SER A 182 -10.45 23.10 18.31
CA SER A 182 -10.49 24.51 18.74
C SER A 182 -10.07 25.55 17.70
N GLU A 183 -9.69 25.19 16.47
CA GLU A 183 -9.39 26.21 15.45
C GLU A 183 -10.66 26.75 14.78
N ARG A 184 -10.99 28.01 15.10
CA ARG A 184 -11.86 28.87 14.28
C ARG A 184 -11.20 29.13 12.93
N ARG A 185 -11.30 28.20 11.96
CA ARG A 185 -11.01 28.48 10.56
C ARG A 185 -12.24 29.13 9.91
N THR A 186 -12.03 30.23 9.19
CA THR A 186 -13.05 30.85 8.34
C THR A 186 -13.28 29.94 7.13
N LEU A 187 -14.23 29.01 7.26
CA LEU A 187 -14.65 28.09 6.21
C LEU A 187 -15.06 28.88 4.97
N GLU A 188 -14.39 28.65 3.84
CA GLU A 188 -14.82 29.19 2.54
C GLU A 188 -16.23 28.68 2.21
N GLY A 189 -16.99 29.44 1.41
CA GLY A 189 -18.44 29.26 1.26
C GLY A 189 -18.90 27.85 0.86
N GLY A 190 -18.04 27.05 0.20
CA GLY A 190 -18.29 25.65 -0.14
C GLY A 190 -18.18 24.70 1.06
N GLU A 191 -17.13 24.86 1.88
CA GLU A 191 -16.88 24.00 3.06
C GLU A 191 -17.96 24.18 4.13
N ARG A 192 -18.46 25.41 4.30
CA ARG A 192 -19.55 25.71 5.24
C ARG A 192 -20.84 24.95 4.92
N ARG A 193 -21.18 24.81 3.64
CA ARG A 193 -22.37 24.05 3.22
C ARG A 193 -22.21 22.55 3.48
N MET A 194 -20.99 22.03 3.35
CA MET A 194 -20.69 20.61 3.59
C MET A 194 -20.69 20.27 5.08
N VAL A 195 -20.09 21.11 5.91
CA VAL A 195 -20.12 20.94 7.38
C VAL A 195 -21.56 21.06 7.89
N PHE A 196 -22.33 22.02 7.37
CA PHE A 196 -23.73 22.19 7.72
C PHE A 196 -24.60 21.00 7.26
N SER A 197 -24.46 20.54 6.01
CA SER A 197 -25.22 19.40 5.51
C SER A 197 -24.85 18.10 6.22
N GLY A 198 -23.57 17.91 6.56
CA GLY A 198 -23.11 16.80 7.39
C GLY A 198 -23.71 16.83 8.80
N GLY A 199 -23.70 18.00 9.45
CA GLY A 199 -24.34 18.18 10.75
C GLY A 199 -25.85 17.93 10.72
N LEU A 200 -26.54 18.43 9.69
CA LEU A 200 -27.97 18.20 9.50
C LEU A 200 -28.29 16.73 9.25
N ALA A 201 -27.49 16.04 8.43
CA ALA A 201 -27.66 14.62 8.17
C ALA A 201 -27.51 13.78 9.45
N LEU A 202 -26.53 14.10 10.30
CA LEU A 202 -26.35 13.45 11.61
C LEU A 202 -27.55 13.68 12.54
N LEU A 203 -28.10 14.90 12.58
CA LEU A 203 -29.30 15.20 13.37
C LEU A 203 -30.53 14.44 12.85
N VAL A 204 -30.73 14.41 11.54
CA VAL A 204 -31.82 13.63 10.92
C VAL A 204 -31.68 12.15 11.24
N LEU A 205 -30.46 11.60 11.14
CA LEU A 205 -30.20 10.19 11.49
C LEU A 205 -30.48 9.93 12.97
N ALA A 206 -30.08 10.83 13.88
CA ALA A 206 -30.36 10.72 15.30
C ALA A 206 -31.87 10.75 15.60
N VAL A 207 -32.62 11.63 14.93
CA VAL A 207 -34.08 11.70 15.03
C VAL A 207 -34.74 10.43 14.50
N LEU A 208 -34.29 9.92 13.35
CA LEU A 208 -34.79 8.66 12.80
C LEU A 208 -34.50 7.48 13.73
N TRP A 209 -33.33 7.46 14.38
CA TRP A 209 -32.99 6.44 15.38
C TRP A 209 -33.88 6.52 16.61
N ALA A 210 -34.18 7.73 17.09
CA ALA A 210 -35.06 7.94 18.24
C ALA A 210 -36.53 7.60 17.94
N LEU A 211 -37.01 7.94 16.75
CA LEU A 211 -38.42 7.73 16.35
C LEU A 211 -38.70 6.32 15.82
N PHE A 212 -37.74 5.72 15.14
CA PHE A 212 -37.89 4.42 14.48
C PHE A 212 -36.76 3.44 14.84
N PRO A 213 -36.51 3.18 16.13
CA PRO A 213 -35.38 2.34 16.55
C PRO A 213 -35.47 0.93 15.96
N ARG A 214 -36.67 0.38 15.79
CA ARG A 214 -36.86 -0.96 15.20
C ARG A 214 -36.51 -1.02 13.72
N VAL A 215 -36.84 0.03 12.96
CA VAL A 215 -36.57 0.06 11.50
C VAL A 215 -35.07 0.12 11.22
N LEU A 216 -34.31 0.81 12.08
CA LEU A 216 -32.86 0.93 11.94
C LEU A 216 -32.09 -0.22 12.62
N ALA A 217 -32.56 -0.71 13.78
CA ALA A 217 -31.87 -1.76 14.53
C ALA A 217 -32.01 -3.14 13.89
N VAL A 218 -33.14 -3.47 13.25
CA VAL A 218 -33.36 -4.78 12.62
C VAL A 218 -32.33 -5.10 11.52
N PRO A 219 -32.12 -4.24 10.50
CA PRO A 219 -31.13 -4.54 9.46
C PRO A 219 -29.70 -4.61 10.03
N VAL A 220 -29.35 -3.74 10.97
CA VAL A 220 -28.05 -3.79 11.67
C VAL A 220 -27.87 -5.10 12.42
N SER A 221 -28.91 -5.56 13.13
CA SER A 221 -28.90 -6.82 13.87
C SER A 221 -28.78 -8.04 12.94
N ILE A 222 -29.42 -8.01 11.77
CA ILE A 222 -29.30 -9.06 10.75
C ILE A 222 -27.86 -9.15 10.25
N VAL A 223 -27.23 -8.02 9.92
CA VAL A 223 -25.83 -7.99 9.45
C VAL A 223 -24.88 -8.50 10.53
N LEU A 224 -25.03 -8.02 11.76
CA LEU A 224 -24.20 -8.46 12.89
C LEU A 224 -24.39 -9.96 13.19
N GLY A 225 -25.63 -10.44 13.15
CA GLY A 225 -25.96 -11.85 13.34
C GLY A 225 -25.32 -12.73 12.26
N TRP A 226 -25.45 -12.34 10.99
CA TRP A 226 -24.82 -13.05 9.86
C TRP A 226 -23.30 -13.07 9.98
N LEU A 227 -22.68 -11.93 10.32
CA LEU A 227 -21.23 -11.82 10.51
C LEU A 227 -20.77 -12.73 11.66
N GLY A 228 -21.45 -12.70 12.80
CA GLY A 228 -21.15 -13.58 13.94
C GLY A 228 -21.26 -15.06 13.58
N LEU A 229 -22.32 -15.44 12.86
CA LEU A 229 -22.52 -16.81 12.37
C LEU A 229 -21.40 -17.25 11.41
N SER A 230 -20.98 -16.36 10.51
CA SER A 230 -19.91 -16.63 9.55
C SER A 230 -18.56 -16.88 10.23
N LEU A 231 -18.24 -16.10 11.28
CA LEU A 231 -17.01 -16.25 12.05
C LEU A 231 -17.02 -17.54 12.86
N LEU A 232 -18.14 -17.85 13.51
CA LEU A 232 -18.32 -19.12 14.23
C LEU A 232 -18.19 -20.32 13.29
N TRP A 233 -18.77 -20.23 12.10
CA TRP A 233 -18.66 -21.29 11.08
C TRP A 233 -17.24 -21.47 10.57
N LYS A 234 -16.51 -20.37 10.34
CA LYS A 234 -15.08 -20.40 9.97
C LYS A 234 -14.24 -21.03 11.09
N ALA A 235 -14.48 -20.65 12.35
CA ALA A 235 -13.82 -21.24 13.51
C ALA A 235 -14.11 -22.74 13.65
N TRP A 236 -15.35 -23.17 13.37
CA TRP A 236 -15.74 -24.58 13.38
C TRP A 236 -15.06 -25.38 12.25
N ARG A 237 -14.98 -24.82 11.05
CA ARG A 237 -14.25 -25.44 9.93
C ARG A 237 -12.77 -25.64 10.22
N LEU A 238 -12.13 -24.67 10.89
CA LEU A 238 -10.73 -24.74 11.32
C LEU A 238 -10.50 -25.72 12.48
N ARG A 239 -11.55 -26.13 13.19
CA ARG A 239 -11.51 -27.12 14.26
C ARG A 239 -11.60 -28.57 13.80
N LYS A 240 -11.81 -28.84 12.50
CA LYS A 240 -11.68 -30.22 12.01
C LYS A 240 -10.23 -30.65 12.22
N PRO A 241 -9.95 -31.65 13.06
CA PRO A 241 -8.58 -32.13 13.22
C PRO A 241 -8.12 -32.63 11.86
N SER A 242 -7.03 -32.05 11.35
CA SER A 242 -6.20 -32.71 10.36
C SER A 242 -5.94 -34.10 10.94
N ALA A 243 -6.44 -35.14 10.26
CA ALA A 243 -6.09 -36.51 10.58
C ALA A 243 -4.56 -36.52 10.67
N ILE A 244 -4.04 -36.70 11.88
CA ILE A 244 -2.63 -36.92 12.12
C ILE A 244 -2.31 -38.14 11.27
N THR A 245 -1.52 -37.93 10.22
CA THR A 245 -0.84 -39.01 9.52
C THR A 245 0.00 -39.72 10.59
N SER A 246 -0.51 -40.84 11.10
CA SER A 246 0.22 -41.70 12.03
C SER A 246 1.55 -42.10 11.40
N PRO A 247 2.71 -41.84 12.03
CA PRO A 247 3.96 -42.43 11.59
C PRO A 247 4.10 -43.78 12.29
N ALA A 248 3.59 -44.87 11.71
CA ALA A 248 3.96 -46.22 12.15
C ALA A 248 3.52 -47.32 11.17
N SER A 249 4.46 -47.81 10.37
CA SER A 249 4.83 -49.24 10.37
C SER A 249 6.12 -49.40 9.56
N LEU A 250 7.25 -49.42 10.27
CA LEU A 250 8.45 -50.08 9.78
C LEU A 250 8.15 -51.59 9.73
N PRO A 251 8.49 -52.31 8.65
CA PRO A 251 8.22 -53.74 8.55
C PRO A 251 9.11 -54.49 9.54
N SER A 252 8.48 -55.24 10.45
CA SER A 252 9.13 -56.22 11.32
C SER A 252 8.68 -57.61 10.93
N THR A 253 9.32 -58.18 9.92
CA THR A 253 9.32 -59.62 9.69
C THR A 253 10.67 -60.04 9.13
N LEU A 254 11.56 -60.39 10.06
CA LEU A 254 12.57 -61.41 9.83
C LEU A 254 11.82 -62.75 9.72
N ASP A 255 11.67 -63.25 8.49
CA ASP A 255 11.55 -64.68 8.22
C ASP A 255 12.37 -64.96 6.97
N GLY A 256 13.40 -65.79 7.12
CA GLY A 256 14.29 -66.20 6.03
C GLY A 256 13.57 -67.04 4.98
N PRO A 257 14.20 -67.26 3.82
CA PRO A 257 14.85 -68.56 3.70
C PRO A 257 16.20 -68.55 2.96
N ALA A 258 16.95 -69.62 3.25
CA ALA A 258 17.97 -70.25 2.42
C ALA A 258 19.23 -69.44 2.10
N VAL A 259 20.22 -69.62 2.97
CA VAL A 259 21.64 -69.72 2.59
C VAL A 259 21.76 -70.73 1.44
N VAL A 260 22.16 -70.25 0.26
CA VAL A 260 22.80 -71.07 -0.77
C VAL A 260 24.24 -70.55 -0.92
N SER A 261 25.16 -71.45 -0.57
CA SER A 261 26.61 -71.28 -0.47
C SER A 261 27.30 -70.92 -1.81
N PRO A 262 28.55 -70.39 -1.77
CA PRO A 262 29.22 -69.75 -2.91
C PRO A 262 29.79 -70.77 -3.92
N PRO A 263 30.15 -70.36 -5.15
CA PRO A 263 30.67 -71.27 -6.15
C PRO A 263 32.05 -71.78 -5.77
N ALA A 264 32.19 -73.11 -5.79
CA ALA A 264 33.45 -73.80 -5.64
C ALA A 264 34.38 -73.47 -6.80
N SER A 265 35.52 -72.84 -6.48
CA SER A 265 36.70 -72.89 -7.34
C SER A 265 37.40 -74.22 -7.10
N SER A 266 37.53 -75.04 -8.15
CA SER A 266 38.53 -76.10 -8.19
C SER A 266 39.21 -76.11 -9.55
N ARG A 267 40.54 -76.18 -9.48
CA ARG A 267 41.51 -76.11 -10.56
C ARG A 267 41.41 -77.31 -11.50
N SER A 268 41.65 -77.05 -12.79
CA SER A 268 42.47 -77.83 -13.76
C SER A 268 41.90 -77.52 -15.14
N GLY A 269 42.64 -77.22 -16.21
CA GLY A 269 44.05 -77.17 -16.49
C GLY A 269 44.15 -76.90 -18.01
N GLY A 270 45.31 -76.42 -18.48
CA GLY A 270 45.68 -76.59 -19.88
C GLY A 270 45.86 -75.32 -20.72
N LEU A 271 47.14 -75.03 -20.96
CA LEU A 271 47.74 -74.52 -22.20
C LEU A 271 47.47 -73.06 -22.62
N ARG A 272 48.52 -72.20 -22.66
CA ARG A 272 49.40 -71.92 -23.83
C ARG A 272 48.62 -71.17 -24.92
N THR A 273 48.97 -69.96 -25.37
CA THR A 273 50.27 -69.40 -25.76
C THR A 273 50.16 -67.87 -25.97
N ASP A 274 51.29 -67.20 -25.70
CA ASP A 274 51.94 -66.11 -26.48
C ASP A 274 51.31 -64.70 -26.62
N ALA A 275 51.89 -63.77 -25.83
CA ALA A 275 52.76 -62.65 -26.24
C ALA A 275 52.27 -61.52 -27.19
N PRO A 276 52.90 -60.31 -27.11
CA PRO A 276 52.19 -59.03 -27.11
C PRO A 276 52.56 -58.09 -28.25
N SER A 277 51.76 -57.03 -28.41
CA SER A 277 52.19 -55.62 -28.52
C SER A 277 50.98 -54.71 -28.70
#